data_AF-A0A8T3X4J9-F1
#
_entry.id   AF-A0A8T3X4J9-F1
#
_cell.length_a   1.000
_cell.length_b   1.000
_cell.length_c   1.000
_cell.angle_alpha   90.00
_cell.angle_beta   90.00
_cell.angle_gamma   90.00
#
_symmetry.space_group_name_H-M   'P 1'
#
loop_
_entity.id
_entity.type
_entity.pdbx_description
1 polymer ?
#
loop_
_entity_poly.entity_id
_entity_poly.type
_entity_poly.pdbx_seq_one_letter_code
_entity_poly.pdbx_strand_id
1 'polypeptide(L)'
;MNYKIIPVAVMVLISLSIVIAYDLSEYPKPFIKNGKFDGVLAVGDNAPADDVVALSNIIASLQYSTLENLAQDNVLVDTLAVGEIKTYSFNNIDYETTLNFVELGKAQFIINGWTSNVIKEGKSDILVDGRILTLAKVFNENGIDYATFSLSDEEINIGDYFIEVGAAMLASEVEDIKNVNSILVGHACDNFLVAEVSGRDNCEEGYEKNVGSIESYQMSNGKISIVVTGYSESDTLNAANLLSSYETHKESFKGNAIKVKKDGSPVDYKPIKTDTANNSEDDGDNINFKFSIAIFLVMLISLIVLFFYSKTKKR
;
A
#
# COMPACT_ATOMS: atom_id res chain seq x y z
N MET A 1 -55.68 21.67 24.47
CA MET A 1 -55.40 20.22 24.42
C MET A 1 -54.95 19.91 23.00
N ASN A 2 -53.69 20.08 22.58
CA ASN A 2 -52.41 19.56 23.08
C ASN A 2 -52.37 18.03 23.15
N TYR A 3 -52.06 17.38 22.04
CA TYR A 3 -51.03 16.34 21.96
C TYR A 3 -50.38 16.38 20.57
N LYS A 4 -49.25 17.10 20.47
CA LYS A 4 -48.28 16.95 19.38
C LYS A 4 -47.60 15.60 19.61
N ILE A 5 -48.04 14.56 18.90
CA ILE A 5 -47.31 13.29 18.80
C ILE A 5 -46.60 13.33 17.45
N ILE A 6 -45.39 13.86 17.47
CA ILE A 6 -44.41 13.64 16.41
C ILE A 6 -43.92 12.21 16.64
N PRO A 7 -44.12 11.24 15.72
CA PRO A 7 -43.43 9.98 15.84
C PRO A 7 -41.96 10.26 15.49
N VAL A 8 -41.17 10.53 16.53
CA VAL A 8 -39.74 10.33 16.51
C VAL A 8 -39.56 8.81 16.45
N ALA A 9 -39.80 8.24 15.27
CA ALA A 9 -39.30 6.92 14.91
C ALA A 9 -37.79 7.10 14.78
N VAL A 10 -37.14 6.96 15.94
CA VAL A 10 -35.70 6.91 16.12
C VAL A 10 -35.18 5.82 15.17
N MET A 11 -34.70 6.26 14.01
CA MET A 11 -33.96 5.46 13.05
C MET A 11 -32.55 5.26 13.62
N VAL A 12 -32.43 4.50 14.71
CA VAL A 12 -31.16 3.94 15.18
C VAL A 12 -30.86 2.77 14.25
N LEU A 13 -30.42 3.12 13.04
CA LEU A 13 -29.70 2.21 12.17
C LEU A 13 -28.33 2.04 12.81
N ILE A 14 -28.19 1.01 13.65
CA ILE A 14 -26.87 0.58 14.13
C ILE A 14 -26.16 0.08 12.87
N SER A 15 -25.35 0.95 12.26
CA SER A 15 -24.44 0.58 11.19
C SER A 15 -23.37 -0.31 11.82
N LEU A 16 -23.62 -1.62 11.82
CA LEU A 16 -22.57 -2.62 12.02
C LEU A 16 -21.62 -2.44 10.83
N SER A 17 -20.54 -1.68 11.05
CA SER A 17 -19.44 -1.57 10.11
C SER A 17 -18.80 -2.94 10.01
N ILE A 18 -19.15 -3.70 8.98
CA ILE A 18 -18.47 -4.96 8.68
C ILE A 18 -17.08 -4.57 8.20
N VAL A 19 -16.07 -4.82 9.03
CA VAL A 19 -14.67 -4.72 8.63
C VAL A 19 -14.43 -5.91 7.69
N ILE A 20 -14.35 -5.63 6.40
CA ILE A 20 -13.93 -6.63 5.42
C ILE A 20 -12.41 -6.78 5.58
N ALA A 21 -11.89 -8.00 5.45
CA ALA A 21 -10.46 -8.22 5.48
C ALA A 21 -9.92 -8.17 4.05
N TYR A 22 -8.83 -7.44 3.83
CA TYR A 22 -8.23 -7.29 2.50
C TYR A 22 -7.29 -8.45 2.17
N ASP A 23 -7.32 -8.99 0.94
CA ASP A 23 -6.44 -10.10 0.59
C ASP A 23 -5.03 -9.59 0.25
N LEU A 24 -4.05 -10.02 1.02
CA LEU A 24 -2.63 -9.68 0.87
C LEU A 24 -2.04 -10.15 -0.47
N SER A 25 -2.68 -11.09 -1.17
CA SER A 25 -2.30 -11.48 -2.54
C SER A 25 -2.36 -10.33 -3.53
N GLU A 26 -3.12 -9.27 -3.22
CA GLU A 26 -3.25 -8.10 -4.07
C GLU A 26 -2.27 -6.97 -3.70
N TYR A 27 -1.41 -7.12 -2.69
CA TYR A 27 -0.31 -6.18 -2.44
C TYR A 27 0.63 -6.08 -3.67
N PRO A 28 1.23 -4.92 -3.99
CA PRO A 28 1.06 -3.60 -3.37
C PRO A 28 -0.08 -2.75 -3.98
N LYS A 29 -0.98 -3.33 -4.79
CA LYS A 29 -1.93 -2.57 -5.62
C LYS A 29 -2.72 -1.45 -4.91
N PRO A 30 -3.23 -1.58 -3.67
CA PRO A 30 -3.99 -0.50 -3.02
C PRO A 30 -3.16 0.76 -2.76
N PHE A 31 -1.84 0.58 -2.64
CA PHE A 31 -0.89 1.63 -2.33
C PHE A 31 -0.30 2.25 -3.58
N ILE A 32 -0.65 1.77 -4.78
CA ILE A 32 -0.11 2.25 -6.04
C ILE A 32 -1.25 2.74 -6.91
N LYS A 33 -1.30 4.05 -7.16
CA LYS A 33 -2.32 4.70 -7.98
C LYS A 33 -1.64 5.52 -9.06
N ASN A 34 -1.95 5.22 -10.32
CA ASN A 34 -1.30 5.84 -11.48
C ASN A 34 0.23 5.72 -11.41
N GLY A 35 0.71 4.55 -10.98
CA GLY A 35 2.12 4.26 -10.74
C GLY A 35 2.76 4.98 -9.54
N LYS A 36 2.05 5.87 -8.83
CA LYS A 36 2.58 6.59 -7.66
C LYS A 36 2.14 5.92 -6.36
N PHE A 37 2.96 6.03 -5.33
CA PHE A 37 2.53 5.64 -3.98
C PHE A 37 1.38 6.54 -3.50
N ASP A 38 0.28 5.92 -3.05
CA ASP A 38 -0.94 6.58 -2.55
C ASP A 38 -1.30 6.01 -1.17
N GLY A 39 -0.62 6.50 -0.14
CA GLY A 39 -0.84 6.11 1.25
C GLY A 39 0.07 6.83 2.24
N VAL A 40 0.00 6.38 3.48
CA VAL A 40 0.85 6.81 4.60
C VAL A 40 1.78 5.67 4.99
N LEU A 41 3.03 6.01 5.27
CA LEU A 41 4.05 5.10 5.80
C LEU A 41 4.35 5.61 7.20
N ALA A 42 4.08 4.82 8.24
CA ALA A 42 4.28 5.31 9.60
C ALA A 42 4.91 4.28 10.55
N VAL A 43 5.73 4.80 11.46
CA VAL A 43 6.32 4.10 12.62
C VAL A 43 5.85 4.75 13.91
N GLY A 44 5.98 4.04 15.02
CA GLY A 44 5.67 4.58 16.34
C GLY A 44 6.53 5.78 16.75
N ASP A 45 6.00 6.66 17.60
CA ASP A 45 6.73 7.84 18.10
C ASP A 45 7.96 7.44 18.93
N ASN A 46 7.88 6.29 19.61
CA ASN A 46 8.97 5.69 20.38
C ASN A 46 9.51 4.42 19.71
N ALA A 47 9.35 4.29 18.39
CA ALA A 47 9.75 3.09 17.67
C ALA A 47 11.27 2.84 17.80
N PRO A 48 11.68 1.58 18.03
CA PRO A 48 13.09 1.21 18.00
C PRO A 48 13.68 1.37 16.60
N ALA A 49 15.00 1.43 16.51
CA ALA A 49 15.70 1.66 15.25
C ALA A 49 15.38 0.58 14.19
N ASP A 50 15.18 -0.66 14.62
CA ASP A 50 14.84 -1.79 13.75
C ASP A 50 13.49 -1.60 13.04
N ASP A 51 12.50 -0.95 13.68
CA ASP A 51 11.21 -0.64 13.05
C ASP A 51 11.37 0.43 11.96
N VAL A 52 12.27 1.39 12.15
CA VAL A 52 12.61 2.41 11.13
C VAL A 52 13.32 1.76 9.94
N VAL A 53 14.23 0.82 10.19
CA VAL A 53 14.89 0.03 9.14
C VAL A 53 13.87 -0.84 8.41
N ALA A 54 12.97 -1.50 9.14
CA ALA A 54 11.89 -2.31 8.59
C ALA A 54 11.00 -1.50 7.65
N LEU A 55 10.56 -0.30 8.05
CA LEU A 55 9.79 0.59 7.18
C LEU A 55 10.61 1.04 5.96
N SER A 56 11.90 1.32 6.14
CA SER A 56 12.80 1.70 5.03
C SER A 56 12.91 0.60 3.97
N ASN A 57 12.98 -0.67 4.37
CA ASN A 57 13.00 -1.81 3.45
C ASN A 57 11.69 -1.89 2.65
N ILE A 58 10.55 -1.67 3.29
CA ILE A 58 9.24 -1.66 2.63
C ILE A 58 9.15 -0.52 1.62
N ILE A 59 9.60 0.69 2.00
CA ILE A 59 9.64 1.86 1.09
C ILE A 59 10.45 1.55 -0.15
N ALA A 60 11.65 0.98 0.01
CA ALA A 60 12.51 0.61 -1.11
C ALA A 60 11.81 -0.41 -2.04
N SER A 61 11.11 -1.39 -1.47
CA SER A 61 10.36 -2.38 -2.27
C SER A 61 9.17 -1.77 -3.04
N LEU A 62 8.41 -0.87 -2.41
CA LEU A 62 7.27 -0.19 -3.05
C LEU A 62 7.75 0.68 -4.21
N GLN A 63 8.88 1.34 -4.02
CA GLN A 63 9.50 2.15 -5.05
C GLN A 63 9.86 1.29 -6.27
N TYR A 64 10.37 0.07 -6.08
CA TYR A 64 10.59 -0.85 -7.20
C TYR A 64 9.27 -1.15 -7.94
N SER A 65 8.19 -1.46 -7.20
CA SER A 65 6.87 -1.71 -7.80
C SER A 65 6.28 -0.50 -8.53
N THR A 66 6.51 0.73 -8.07
CA THR A 66 6.07 1.95 -8.79
C THR A 66 6.74 2.06 -10.17
N LEU A 67 8.05 1.82 -10.24
CA LEU A 67 8.84 1.93 -11.47
C LEU A 67 8.50 0.81 -12.46
N GLU A 68 8.24 -0.41 -11.98
CA GLU A 68 7.86 -1.53 -12.84
C GLU A 68 6.51 -1.29 -13.53
N ASN A 69 5.52 -0.72 -12.83
CA ASN A 69 4.24 -0.37 -13.45
C ASN A 69 4.41 0.69 -14.54
N LEU A 70 5.29 1.67 -14.34
CA LEU A 70 5.58 2.69 -15.34
C LEU A 70 6.23 2.08 -16.59
N ALA A 71 7.09 1.07 -16.42
CA ALA A 71 7.80 0.44 -17.54
C ALA A 71 6.88 -0.28 -18.55
N GLN A 72 5.61 -0.53 -18.20
CA GLN A 72 4.66 -1.21 -19.08
C GLN A 72 4.01 -0.26 -20.12
N ASP A 73 4.11 1.06 -19.96
CA ASP A 73 3.37 2.07 -20.73
C ASP A 73 4.13 2.66 -21.94
N ASN A 74 4.94 1.87 -22.66
CA ASN A 74 5.94 2.39 -23.62
C ASN A 74 6.96 3.34 -22.97
N VAL A 75 7.43 2.94 -21.80
CA VAL A 75 8.49 3.64 -21.07
C VAL A 75 9.55 2.61 -20.74
N LEU A 76 10.77 2.83 -21.17
CA LEU A 76 11.89 2.10 -20.61
C LEU A 76 12.30 2.82 -19.33
N VAL A 77 12.44 2.11 -18.20
CA VAL A 77 13.04 2.65 -16.98
C VAL A 77 14.13 1.69 -16.53
N ASP A 78 15.32 2.20 -16.24
CA ASP A 78 16.38 1.39 -15.64
C ASP A 78 17.38 2.22 -14.84
N THR A 79 18.23 1.55 -14.08
CA THR A 79 19.35 2.14 -13.35
C THR A 79 20.66 1.57 -13.86
N LEU A 80 21.63 2.44 -14.14
CA LEU A 80 22.98 2.05 -14.55
C LEU A 80 24.01 2.55 -13.54
N ALA A 81 25.05 1.76 -13.31
CA ALA A 81 26.28 2.24 -12.67
C ALA A 81 27.14 3.04 -13.66
N VAL A 82 27.93 3.99 -13.19
CA VAL A 82 28.87 4.74 -14.05
C VAL A 82 29.83 3.77 -14.75
N GLY A 83 29.93 3.89 -16.07
CA GLY A 83 30.72 3.03 -16.94
C GLY A 83 30.05 1.71 -17.34
N GLU A 84 28.89 1.37 -16.76
CA GLU A 84 28.10 0.22 -17.19
C GLU A 84 27.51 0.46 -18.57
N ILE A 85 27.58 -0.57 -19.42
CA ILE A 85 27.00 -0.57 -20.77
C ILE A 85 25.91 -1.63 -20.81
N LYS A 86 24.70 -1.24 -21.23
CA LYS A 86 23.57 -2.15 -21.36
C LYS A 86 22.79 -1.86 -22.64
N THR A 87 22.34 -2.91 -23.31
CA THR A 87 21.49 -2.79 -24.50
C THR A 87 20.04 -2.99 -24.12
N TYR A 88 19.19 -2.07 -24.56
CA TYR A 88 17.75 -2.10 -24.34
C TYR A 88 16.99 -2.15 -25.66
N SER A 89 15.95 -2.97 -25.76
CA SER A 89 15.06 -2.96 -26.92
C SER A 89 13.78 -2.18 -26.58
N PHE A 90 13.55 -1.05 -27.27
CA PHE A 90 12.39 -0.17 -27.05
C PHE A 90 11.69 0.14 -28.39
N ASN A 91 10.42 -0.24 -28.51
CA ASN A 91 9.65 -0.32 -29.77
C ASN A 91 10.45 -0.92 -30.95
N ASN A 92 11.08 -2.08 -30.73
CA ASN A 92 11.91 -2.81 -31.71
C ASN A 92 13.17 -2.06 -32.20
N ILE A 93 13.62 -1.04 -31.47
CA ILE A 93 14.90 -0.37 -31.72
C ILE A 93 15.81 -0.66 -30.52
N ASP A 94 17.04 -1.07 -30.82
CA ASP A 94 18.04 -1.34 -29.80
C ASP A 94 18.82 -0.08 -29.42
N TYR A 95 19.04 0.08 -28.13
CA TYR A 95 19.69 1.20 -27.48
C TYR A 95 20.83 0.68 -26.63
N GLU A 96 22.05 0.71 -27.16
CA GLU A 96 23.25 0.55 -26.35
C GLU A 96 23.46 1.82 -25.55
N THR A 97 23.25 1.75 -24.23
CA THR A 97 23.28 2.88 -23.32
C THR A 97 24.39 2.69 -22.30
N THR A 98 25.15 3.76 -22.10
CA THR A 98 26.23 3.84 -21.12
C THR A 98 25.98 5.05 -20.23
N LEU A 99 26.07 4.87 -18.91
CA LEU A 99 26.15 6.01 -18.00
C LEU A 99 27.59 6.53 -18.00
N ASN A 100 27.84 7.66 -18.66
CA ASN A 100 29.19 8.19 -18.85
C ASN A 100 29.77 8.78 -17.56
N PHE A 101 29.01 9.64 -16.87
CA PHE A 101 29.39 10.17 -15.58
C PHE A 101 28.18 10.69 -14.79
N VAL A 102 28.38 10.87 -13.49
CA VAL A 102 27.45 11.50 -12.54
C VAL A 102 28.18 12.60 -11.77
N GLU A 103 27.53 13.74 -11.58
CA GLU A 103 28.05 14.84 -10.75
C GLU A 103 26.91 15.68 -10.16
N LEU A 104 26.85 15.81 -8.84
CA LEU A 104 25.99 16.78 -8.13
C LEU A 104 24.52 16.78 -8.59
N GLY A 105 23.86 15.63 -8.60
CA GLY A 105 22.46 15.56 -9.04
C GLY A 105 22.29 15.61 -10.56
N LYS A 106 23.35 15.32 -11.31
CA LYS A 106 23.35 15.31 -12.78
C LYS A 106 24.01 14.06 -13.33
N ALA A 107 23.64 13.69 -14.54
CA ALA A 107 24.23 12.57 -15.25
C ALA A 107 24.38 12.88 -16.75
N GLN A 108 25.31 12.19 -17.39
CA GLN A 108 25.43 12.17 -18.85
C GLN A 108 25.42 10.73 -19.34
N PHE A 109 24.71 10.48 -20.44
CA PHE A 109 24.60 9.18 -21.07
C PHE A 109 25.26 9.18 -22.44
N ILE A 110 25.71 8.00 -22.88
CA ILE A 110 26.05 7.73 -24.28
C ILE A 110 25.07 6.67 -24.78
N ILE A 111 24.29 6.99 -25.81
CA ILE A 111 23.25 6.11 -26.36
C ILE A 111 23.52 5.92 -27.86
N ASN A 112 23.79 4.68 -28.28
CA ASN A 112 24.15 4.34 -29.66
C ASN A 112 25.27 5.25 -30.23
N GLY A 113 26.27 5.54 -29.39
CA GLY A 113 27.40 6.42 -29.73
C GLY A 113 27.09 7.92 -29.67
N TRP A 114 25.85 8.34 -29.44
CA TRP A 114 25.48 9.74 -29.23
C TRP A 114 25.63 10.11 -27.75
N THR A 115 26.34 11.21 -27.46
CA THR A 115 26.52 11.71 -26.09
C THR A 115 25.44 12.74 -25.75
N SER A 116 24.71 12.50 -24.67
CA SER A 116 23.69 13.44 -24.18
C SER A 116 24.30 14.72 -23.63
N ASN A 117 23.46 15.73 -23.47
CA ASN A 117 23.73 16.83 -22.55
C ASN A 117 23.86 16.29 -21.12
N VAL A 118 24.44 17.11 -20.24
CA VAL A 118 24.44 16.83 -18.81
C VAL A 118 23.04 17.14 -18.27
N ILE A 119 22.31 16.10 -17.92
CA ILE A 119 20.91 16.16 -17.50
C ILE A 119 20.88 16.32 -15.98
N LYS A 120 20.04 17.20 -15.45
CA LYS A 120 19.78 17.32 -14.00
C LYS A 120 18.62 16.38 -13.62
N GLU A 121 18.59 15.87 -12.39
CA GLU A 121 17.43 15.12 -11.88
C GLU A 121 16.10 15.84 -12.17
N GLY A 122 15.10 15.07 -12.65
CA GLY A 122 13.80 15.56 -13.08
C GLY A 122 13.83 16.38 -14.37
N LYS A 123 14.91 16.31 -15.15
CA LYS A 123 15.03 16.93 -16.48
C LYS A 123 15.29 15.88 -17.54
N SER A 124 15.13 16.30 -18.79
CA SER A 124 15.25 15.43 -19.94
C SER A 124 16.13 16.02 -21.03
N ASP A 125 16.58 15.15 -21.90
CA ASP A 125 17.24 15.47 -23.16
C ASP A 125 16.56 14.72 -24.30
N ILE A 126 16.71 15.22 -25.52
CA ILE A 126 16.05 14.64 -26.71
C ILE A 126 17.11 13.96 -27.56
N LEU A 127 16.91 12.67 -27.82
CA LEU A 127 17.78 11.88 -28.68
C LEU A 127 17.62 12.30 -30.15
N VAL A 128 18.57 11.88 -30.97
CA VAL A 128 18.59 12.16 -32.42
C VAL A 128 17.36 11.63 -33.17
N ASP A 129 16.70 10.61 -32.64
CA ASP A 129 15.50 9.99 -33.20
C ASP A 129 14.19 10.60 -32.65
N GLY A 130 14.29 11.62 -31.78
CA GLY A 130 13.15 12.32 -31.19
C GLY A 130 12.66 11.75 -29.85
N ARG A 131 13.23 10.63 -29.37
CA ARG A 131 12.86 10.07 -28.06
C ARG A 131 13.43 10.89 -26.91
N ILE A 132 12.77 10.79 -25.76
CA ILE A 132 13.07 11.59 -24.59
C ILE A 132 13.81 10.73 -23.56
N LEU A 133 15.05 11.13 -23.26
CA LEU A 133 15.86 10.58 -22.18
C LEU A 133 15.64 11.43 -20.93
N THR A 134 15.03 10.88 -19.89
CA THR A 134 14.79 11.60 -18.64
C THR A 134 15.70 11.07 -17.54
N LEU A 135 16.38 11.96 -16.81
CA LEU A 135 17.12 11.57 -15.60
C LEU A 135 16.18 11.61 -14.41
N ALA A 136 15.89 10.46 -13.83
CA ALA A 136 15.02 10.33 -12.68
C ALA A 136 15.74 10.71 -11.38
N LYS A 137 16.87 10.04 -11.12
CA LYS A 137 17.61 10.15 -9.87
C LYS A 137 19.06 9.75 -10.06
N VAL A 138 19.96 10.34 -9.28
CA VAL A 138 21.32 9.87 -9.10
C VAL A 138 21.56 9.55 -7.64
N PHE A 139 22.39 8.54 -7.38
CA PHE A 139 22.77 8.17 -6.02
C PHE A 139 24.13 7.48 -6.02
N ASN A 140 24.75 7.43 -4.84
CA ASN A 140 26.03 6.75 -4.65
C ASN A 140 25.84 5.59 -3.67
N GLU A 141 26.29 4.40 -4.05
CA GLU A 141 26.32 3.25 -3.19
C GLU A 141 27.74 2.66 -3.17
N ASN A 142 28.36 2.61 -2.00
CA ASN A 142 29.72 2.10 -1.80
C ASN A 142 30.78 2.75 -2.71
N GLY A 143 30.64 4.04 -2.98
CA GLY A 143 31.57 4.80 -3.83
C GLY A 143 31.34 4.64 -5.33
N ILE A 144 30.31 3.90 -5.74
CA ILE A 144 29.89 3.77 -7.13
C ILE A 144 28.69 4.69 -7.34
N ASP A 145 28.76 5.54 -8.35
CA ASP A 145 27.64 6.38 -8.75
C ASP A 145 26.68 5.63 -9.68
N TYR A 146 25.40 5.87 -9.47
CA TYR A 146 24.31 5.29 -10.24
C TYR A 146 23.38 6.40 -10.74
N ALA A 147 22.73 6.14 -11.87
CA ALA A 147 21.65 6.99 -12.37
C ALA A 147 20.47 6.13 -12.82
N THR A 148 19.29 6.44 -12.29
CA THR A 148 18.01 5.93 -12.80
C THR A 148 17.51 6.86 -13.89
N PHE A 149 17.14 6.31 -15.04
CA PHE A 149 16.68 7.07 -16.21
C PHE A 149 15.43 6.43 -16.83
N SER A 150 14.74 7.19 -17.69
CA SER A 150 13.79 6.61 -18.64
C SER A 150 14.10 6.97 -20.08
N LEU A 151 13.64 6.11 -20.99
CA LEU A 151 13.51 6.40 -22.41
C LEU A 151 12.03 6.24 -22.81
N SER A 152 11.44 7.28 -23.39
CA SER A 152 10.02 7.32 -23.74
C SER A 152 9.75 8.18 -24.97
N ASP A 153 8.54 8.05 -25.51
CA ASP A 153 8.06 8.87 -26.63
C ASP A 153 7.49 10.23 -26.15
N GLU A 154 7.17 10.36 -24.85
CA GLU A 154 6.67 11.58 -24.20
C GLU A 154 7.49 11.92 -22.94
N GLU A 155 7.48 13.19 -22.51
CA GLU A 155 8.16 13.61 -21.29
C GLU A 155 7.42 13.05 -20.08
N ILE A 156 8.12 12.29 -19.25
CA ILE A 156 7.57 11.69 -18.04
C ILE A 156 8.31 12.24 -16.85
N ASN A 157 7.58 12.80 -15.89
CA ASN A 157 8.17 13.17 -14.63
C ASN A 157 8.30 11.93 -13.73
N ILE A 158 9.36 11.14 -13.96
CA ILE A 158 9.64 9.93 -13.18
C ILE A 158 9.90 10.28 -11.71
N GLY A 159 10.39 11.49 -11.42
CA GLY A 159 10.65 11.95 -10.05
C GLY A 159 9.42 11.82 -9.14
N ASP A 160 8.22 12.00 -9.69
CA ASP A 160 6.98 11.86 -8.94
C ASP A 160 6.62 10.39 -8.56
N TYR A 161 7.30 9.40 -9.13
CA TYR A 161 7.11 7.98 -8.83
C TYR A 161 8.03 7.52 -7.71
N PHE A 162 9.06 8.31 -7.37
CA PHE A 162 9.91 8.04 -6.23
C PHE A 162 9.15 8.37 -4.94
N ILE A 163 9.18 7.44 -3.98
CA ILE A 163 8.80 7.77 -2.62
C ILE A 163 9.89 8.67 -2.05
N GLU A 164 9.52 9.84 -1.54
CA GLU A 164 10.49 10.79 -1.00
C GLU A 164 11.28 10.20 0.17
N VAL A 165 12.57 10.54 0.26
CA VAL A 165 13.37 10.18 1.44
C VAL A 165 12.79 10.96 2.62
N GLY A 166 12.34 10.23 3.64
CA GLY A 166 11.61 10.83 4.76
C GLY A 166 10.08 10.88 4.58
N ALA A 167 9.52 10.19 3.59
CA ALA A 167 8.06 9.97 3.50
C ALA A 167 7.49 9.16 4.68
N ALA A 168 8.37 8.52 5.46
CA ALA A 168 8.02 7.89 6.72
C ALA A 168 7.61 8.97 7.74
N MET A 169 6.43 8.82 8.30
CA MET A 169 5.87 9.68 9.33
C MET A 169 5.98 9.01 10.70
N LEU A 170 6.07 9.82 11.75
CA LEU A 170 5.79 9.37 13.10
C LEU A 170 4.27 9.18 13.26
N ALA A 171 3.88 8.27 14.16
CA ALA A 171 2.48 7.99 14.44
C ALA A 171 1.70 9.27 14.77
N SER A 172 2.30 10.17 15.56
CA SER A 172 1.70 11.44 15.97
C SER A 172 1.55 12.48 14.85
N GLU A 173 2.21 12.29 13.71
CA GLU A 173 2.09 13.18 12.55
C GLU A 173 0.92 12.80 11.64
N VAL A 174 0.32 11.63 11.83
CA VAL A 174 -0.80 11.14 11.00
C VAL A 174 -2.12 11.61 11.60
N GLU A 175 -2.80 12.54 10.92
CA GLU A 175 -4.04 13.16 11.42
C GLU A 175 -5.26 12.22 11.38
N ASP A 176 -5.42 11.43 10.31
CA ASP A 176 -6.62 10.61 10.08
C ASP A 176 -6.30 9.29 9.37
N ILE A 177 -5.86 8.32 10.16
CA ILE A 177 -5.46 7.00 9.66
C ILE A 177 -6.60 6.21 9.02
N LYS A 178 -7.85 6.49 9.41
CA LYS A 178 -9.03 5.76 8.92
C LYS A 178 -9.44 6.18 7.50
N ASN A 179 -8.95 7.32 7.01
CA ASN A 179 -9.31 7.87 5.70
C ASN A 179 -8.18 7.82 4.66
N VAL A 180 -7.09 7.13 4.96
CA VAL A 180 -5.95 6.93 4.05
C VAL A 180 -5.59 5.45 3.94
N ASN A 181 -4.97 5.05 2.83
CA ASN A 181 -4.28 3.76 2.84
C ASN A 181 -3.03 3.91 3.71
N SER A 182 -2.64 2.88 4.44
CA SER A 182 -1.46 2.97 5.30
C SER A 182 -0.66 1.68 5.39
N ILE A 183 0.65 1.82 5.57
CA ILE A 183 1.51 0.75 6.06
C ILE A 183 2.11 1.21 7.37
N LEU A 184 1.77 0.49 8.43
CA LEU A 184 2.14 0.79 9.81
C LEU A 184 3.14 -0.25 10.27
N VAL A 185 4.31 0.20 10.73
CA VAL A 185 5.36 -0.67 11.23
C VAL A 185 5.51 -0.48 12.74
N GLY A 186 5.66 -1.60 13.43
CA GLY A 186 5.98 -1.65 14.86
C GLY A 186 4.85 -2.16 15.74
N HIS A 187 5.08 -2.09 17.05
CA HIS A 187 4.18 -2.62 18.06
C HIS A 187 3.10 -1.61 18.46
N ALA A 188 1.91 -2.08 18.84
CA ALA A 188 0.80 -1.21 19.26
C ALA A 188 1.13 -0.35 20.50
N CYS A 189 2.12 -0.76 21.31
CA CYS A 189 2.51 -0.03 22.51
C CYS A 189 3.30 1.26 22.18
N ASP A 190 4.05 1.24 21.08
CA ASP A 190 4.89 2.37 20.65
C ASP A 190 4.27 3.11 19.45
N ASN A 191 3.34 2.47 18.74
CA ASN A 191 2.62 3.00 17.59
C ASN A 191 1.10 2.94 17.83
N PHE A 192 0.52 4.05 18.32
CA PHE A 192 -0.92 4.11 18.63
C PHE A 192 -1.81 3.91 17.39
N LEU A 193 -1.31 4.20 16.18
CA LEU A 193 -2.06 3.94 14.94
C LEU A 193 -2.28 2.45 14.71
N VAL A 194 -1.32 1.60 15.13
CA VAL A 194 -1.49 0.14 15.06
C VAL A 194 -2.62 -0.31 15.98
N ALA A 195 -2.68 0.21 17.21
CA ALA A 195 -3.78 -0.08 18.14
C ALA A 195 -5.13 0.38 17.56
N GLU A 196 -5.18 1.60 17.00
CA GLU A 196 -6.38 2.17 16.40
C GLU A 196 -6.90 1.36 15.19
N VAL A 197 -6.01 0.95 14.28
CA VAL A 197 -6.35 0.19 13.08
C VAL A 197 -6.73 -1.25 13.41
N SER A 198 -5.98 -1.90 14.32
CA SER A 198 -6.23 -3.29 14.70
C SER A 198 -7.40 -3.45 15.68
N GLY A 199 -7.84 -2.38 16.33
CA GLY A 199 -8.90 -2.40 17.33
C GLY A 199 -8.52 -3.14 18.61
N ARG A 200 -7.22 -3.28 18.89
CA ARG A 200 -6.72 -3.95 20.10
C ARG A 200 -6.64 -2.97 21.25
N ASP A 201 -7.36 -3.27 22.34
CA ASP A 201 -7.31 -2.49 23.57
C ASP A 201 -6.02 -2.76 24.37
N ASN A 202 -5.54 -4.00 24.34
CA ASN A 202 -4.27 -4.39 24.95
C ASN A 202 -3.19 -4.44 23.87
N CYS A 203 -2.18 -3.56 24.02
CA CYS A 203 -1.12 -3.46 23.05
C CYS A 203 -0.19 -4.69 23.00
N GLU A 204 -0.22 -5.59 23.99
CA GLU A 204 0.54 -6.86 24.00
C GLU A 204 -0.27 -8.07 23.50
N GLU A 205 -1.53 -7.89 23.14
CA GLU A 205 -2.39 -8.99 22.70
C GLU A 205 -2.09 -9.42 21.25
N GLY A 206 -2.09 -10.74 21.03
CA GLY A 206 -1.92 -11.33 19.70
C GLY A 206 -0.47 -11.53 19.26
N TYR A 207 0.51 -11.24 20.12
CA TYR A 207 1.92 -11.38 19.81
C TYR A 207 2.51 -12.71 20.31
N GLU A 208 3.04 -13.50 19.40
CA GLU A 208 3.71 -14.76 19.69
C GLU A 208 5.23 -14.58 19.65
N LYS A 209 5.94 -15.11 20.65
CA LYS A 209 7.39 -15.00 20.72
C LYS A 209 8.08 -15.64 19.51
N ASN A 210 9.03 -14.92 18.89
CA ASN A 210 9.75 -15.30 17.67
C ASN A 210 8.86 -15.36 16.40
N VAL A 211 7.76 -14.61 16.39
CA VAL A 211 6.82 -14.55 15.26
C VAL A 211 6.56 -13.09 14.91
N GLY A 212 6.87 -12.74 13.66
CA GLY A 212 6.41 -11.51 13.01
C GLY A 212 5.02 -11.73 12.39
N SER A 213 4.28 -10.66 12.16
CA SER A 213 2.94 -10.67 11.58
C SER A 213 2.80 -9.57 10.54
N ILE A 214 2.15 -9.90 9.41
CA ILE A 214 1.69 -8.96 8.39
C ILE A 214 0.18 -9.12 8.34
N GLU A 215 -0.56 -8.08 8.70
CA GLU A 215 -2.02 -8.12 8.79
C GLU A 215 -2.63 -6.98 7.99
N SER A 216 -3.71 -7.24 7.26
CA SER A 216 -4.43 -6.24 6.48
C SER A 216 -5.82 -5.98 7.06
N TYR A 217 -6.20 -4.71 7.04
CA TYR A 217 -7.46 -4.19 7.57
C TYR A 217 -8.11 -3.31 6.51
N GLN A 218 -9.37 -3.55 6.17
CA GLN A 218 -10.15 -2.64 5.32
C GLN A 218 -11.08 -1.80 6.17
N MET A 219 -10.90 -0.48 6.09
CA MET A 219 -11.78 0.50 6.72
C MET A 219 -13.13 0.56 6.01
N SER A 220 -14.15 1.07 6.71
CA SER A 220 -15.53 1.15 6.19
C SER A 220 -15.70 1.96 4.89
N ASN A 221 -14.75 2.84 4.58
CA ASN A 221 -14.68 3.66 3.36
C ASN A 221 -13.88 2.99 2.23
N GLY A 222 -13.42 1.74 2.42
CA GLY A 222 -12.64 0.98 1.46
C GLY A 222 -11.12 1.18 1.53
N LYS A 223 -10.62 2.07 2.42
CA LYS A 223 -9.18 2.27 2.62
C LYS A 223 -8.52 1.06 3.28
N ILE A 224 -7.28 0.77 2.89
CA ILE A 224 -6.54 -0.41 3.32
C ILE A 224 -5.38 -0.02 4.20
N SER A 225 -5.29 -0.64 5.37
CA SER A 225 -4.14 -0.55 6.26
C SER A 225 -3.44 -1.90 6.36
N ILE A 226 -2.13 -1.93 6.13
CA ILE A 226 -1.29 -3.07 6.45
C ILE A 226 -0.52 -2.75 7.74
N VAL A 227 -0.59 -3.65 8.71
CA VAL A 227 0.18 -3.62 9.95
C VAL A 227 1.29 -4.66 9.82
N VAL A 228 2.54 -4.22 9.99
CA VAL A 228 3.73 -5.07 10.05
C VAL A 228 4.30 -4.98 11.44
N THR A 229 4.29 -6.10 12.16
CA THR A 229 4.54 -6.09 13.60
C THR A 229 5.17 -7.42 14.05
N GLY A 230 5.58 -7.53 15.30
CA GLY A 230 6.19 -8.73 15.85
C GLY A 230 6.34 -8.63 17.36
N TYR A 231 6.54 -9.76 18.05
CA TYR A 231 6.76 -9.76 19.50
C TYR A 231 8.05 -9.01 19.89
N SER A 232 9.07 -9.08 19.04
CA SER A 232 10.32 -8.33 19.19
C SER A 232 10.63 -7.53 17.93
N GLU A 233 11.54 -6.58 18.06
CA GLU A 233 12.04 -5.73 16.97
C GLU A 233 12.57 -6.57 15.79
N SER A 234 13.32 -7.63 16.10
CA SER A 234 13.80 -8.59 15.10
C SER A 234 12.66 -9.35 14.41
N ASP A 235 11.56 -9.63 15.10
CA ASP A 235 10.40 -10.30 14.53
C ASP A 235 9.65 -9.36 13.57
N THR A 236 9.50 -8.08 13.92
CA THR A 236 8.96 -7.04 13.03
C THR A 236 9.82 -6.90 11.77
N LEU A 237 11.14 -6.86 11.92
CA LEU A 237 12.06 -6.77 10.78
C LEU A 237 11.95 -7.98 9.85
N ASN A 238 11.79 -9.19 10.38
CA ASN A 238 11.57 -10.39 9.56
C ASN A 238 10.26 -10.31 8.77
N ALA A 239 9.17 -9.83 9.40
CA ALA A 239 7.91 -9.61 8.71
C ALA A 239 8.03 -8.54 7.60
N ALA A 240 8.72 -7.43 7.88
CA ALA A 240 8.97 -6.39 6.89
C ALA A 240 9.82 -6.88 5.71
N ASN A 241 10.83 -7.72 5.97
CA ASN A 241 11.64 -8.33 4.91
C ASN A 241 10.81 -9.26 4.01
N LEU A 242 9.88 -10.03 4.58
CA LEU A 242 8.95 -10.84 3.78
C LEU A 242 8.03 -9.96 2.93
N LEU A 243 7.43 -8.90 3.51
CA LEU A 243 6.60 -7.95 2.76
C LEU A 243 7.37 -7.26 1.64
N SER A 244 8.61 -6.86 1.92
CA SER A 244 9.50 -6.20 0.95
C SER A 244 9.94 -7.14 -0.18
N SER A 245 9.86 -8.45 0.04
CA SER A 245 10.15 -9.49 -0.95
C SER A 245 8.88 -10.16 -1.51
N TYR A 246 7.75 -9.43 -1.50
CA TYR A 246 6.47 -9.89 -2.03
C TYR A 246 6.58 -10.51 -3.43
N GLU A 247 7.33 -9.86 -4.34
CA GLU A 247 7.46 -10.32 -5.73
C GLU A 247 7.99 -11.76 -5.86
N THR A 248 8.92 -12.16 -4.99
CA THR A 248 9.48 -13.52 -4.97
C THR A 248 8.68 -14.50 -4.11
N HIS A 249 7.70 -14.02 -3.34
CA HIS A 249 6.90 -14.80 -2.39
C HIS A 249 5.39 -14.71 -2.61
N LYS A 250 4.91 -14.21 -3.76
CA LYS A 250 3.47 -13.95 -4.04
C LYS A 250 2.55 -15.09 -3.63
N GLU A 251 2.96 -16.34 -3.85
CA GLU A 251 2.16 -17.52 -3.51
C GLU A 251 1.87 -17.69 -2.01
N SER A 252 2.70 -17.09 -1.17
CA SER A 252 2.58 -17.08 0.30
C SER A 252 1.68 -15.95 0.82
N PHE A 253 1.42 -14.94 0.00
CA PHE A 253 0.56 -13.82 0.37
C PHE A 253 -0.88 -14.16 0.02
N LYS A 254 -1.59 -14.83 0.94
CA LYS A 254 -3.00 -15.20 0.76
C LYS A 254 -3.80 -14.86 2.02
N GLY A 255 -5.01 -14.35 1.82
CA GLY A 255 -5.86 -13.93 2.93
C GLY A 255 -5.33 -12.66 3.59
N ASN A 256 -5.75 -12.39 4.82
CA ASN A 256 -5.54 -11.08 5.46
C ASN A 256 -4.47 -11.06 6.56
N ALA A 257 -3.81 -12.19 6.82
CA ALA A 257 -2.81 -12.29 7.87
C ALA A 257 -1.75 -13.34 7.51
N ILE A 258 -0.48 -13.00 7.68
CA ILE A 258 0.67 -13.87 7.47
C ILE A 258 1.54 -13.80 8.70
N LYS A 259 1.87 -14.97 9.27
CA LYS A 259 2.86 -15.10 10.34
C LYS A 259 4.23 -15.43 9.75
N VAL A 260 5.29 -14.88 10.32
CA VAL A 260 6.66 -14.98 9.79
C VAL A 260 7.60 -15.47 10.88
N LYS A 261 8.36 -16.53 10.58
CA LYS A 261 9.39 -17.05 11.49
C LYS A 261 10.69 -16.26 11.40
N LYS A 262 11.58 -16.52 12.36
CA LYS A 262 12.92 -15.93 12.41
C LYS A 262 13.79 -16.17 11.17
N ASP A 263 13.57 -17.26 10.43
CA ASP A 263 14.27 -17.52 9.17
C ASP A 263 13.67 -16.75 7.97
N GLY A 264 12.69 -15.87 8.22
CA GLY A 264 11.97 -15.12 7.19
C GLY A 264 10.91 -15.96 6.47
N SER A 265 10.77 -17.26 6.79
CA SER A 265 9.79 -18.11 6.14
C SER A 265 8.37 -17.82 6.63
N PRO A 266 7.37 -17.81 5.72
CA PRO A 266 5.98 -17.74 6.12
C PRO A 266 5.60 -19.00 6.90
N VAL A 267 4.88 -18.81 8.00
CA VAL A 267 4.20 -19.89 8.70
C VAL A 267 2.84 -20.06 8.06
N ASP A 268 2.60 -21.24 7.49
CA ASP A 268 1.34 -21.61 6.86
C ASP A 268 0.17 -21.27 7.81
N TYR A 269 -0.60 -20.23 7.48
CA TYR A 269 -1.64 -19.69 8.35
C TYR A 269 -3.02 -19.84 7.70
N LYS A 270 -3.98 -20.33 8.49
CA LYS A 270 -5.39 -20.35 8.11
C LYS A 270 -5.98 -18.97 8.39
N PRO A 271 -6.71 -18.33 7.46
CA PRO A 271 -7.20 -16.96 7.63
C PRO A 271 -7.84 -16.75 9.01
N ILE A 272 -7.51 -15.62 9.66
CA ILE A 272 -8.17 -15.21 10.91
C ILE A 272 -9.63 -15.03 10.54
N LYS A 273 -10.50 -15.95 10.96
CA LYS A 273 -11.92 -15.64 11.01
C LYS A 273 -12.02 -14.52 12.01
N THR A 274 -12.21 -13.29 11.54
CA THR A 274 -12.54 -12.17 12.41
C THR A 274 -13.78 -12.59 13.17
N ASP A 275 -13.61 -12.83 14.47
CA ASP A 275 -14.69 -13.25 15.35
C ASP A 275 -15.71 -12.12 15.40
N THR A 276 -16.65 -12.18 14.46
CA THR A 276 -17.90 -11.46 14.56
C THR A 276 -18.63 -12.17 15.68
N ALA A 277 -18.67 -11.54 16.84
CA ALA A 277 -19.39 -12.07 17.99
C ALA A 277 -20.80 -12.52 17.56
N ASN A 278 -21.07 -13.81 17.84
CA ASN A 278 -22.35 -14.54 17.85
C ASN A 278 -22.69 -15.44 16.65
N ASN A 279 -22.55 -16.75 16.95
CA ASN A 279 -23.38 -17.90 16.56
C ASN A 279 -22.99 -18.77 15.34
N SER A 280 -22.83 -20.05 15.69
CA SER A 280 -23.14 -21.30 14.96
C SER A 280 -22.39 -21.57 13.65
N GLU A 281 -21.66 -22.70 13.66
CA GLU A 281 -21.38 -23.53 12.49
C GLU A 281 -22.64 -23.69 11.63
N ASP A 282 -22.68 -23.06 10.46
CA ASP A 282 -23.57 -23.42 9.37
C ASP A 282 -23.00 -22.94 8.02
N ASP A 283 -23.27 -23.72 6.98
CA ASP A 283 -22.60 -23.78 5.66
C ASP A 283 -22.30 -22.43 4.98
N GLY A 284 -21.05 -22.33 4.50
CA GLY A 284 -20.43 -21.15 3.91
C GLY A 284 -20.80 -20.86 2.45
N ASP A 285 -22.08 -20.84 2.10
CA ASP A 285 -22.53 -20.50 0.73
C ASP A 285 -23.70 -19.48 0.68
N ASN A 286 -24.10 -18.87 1.80
CA ASN A 286 -25.36 -18.11 1.86
C ASN A 286 -25.28 -16.66 2.38
N ILE A 287 -24.08 -16.10 2.58
CA ILE A 287 -23.93 -14.78 3.20
C ILE A 287 -24.45 -13.66 2.29
N ASN A 288 -24.17 -13.74 0.98
CA ASN A 288 -24.69 -12.76 0.00
C ASN A 288 -26.23 -12.81 -0.15
N PHE A 289 -26.84 -13.99 0.03
CA PHE A 289 -28.29 -14.15 -0.07
C PHE A 289 -29.02 -13.65 1.18
N LYS A 290 -28.50 -13.94 2.38
CA LYS A 290 -29.08 -13.46 3.65
C LYS A 290 -28.99 -11.93 3.78
N PHE A 291 -27.91 -11.31 3.30
CA PHE A 291 -27.77 -9.84 3.31
C PHE A 291 -28.77 -9.16 2.36
N SER A 292 -29.00 -9.74 1.18
CA SER A 292 -29.99 -9.24 0.23
C SER A 292 -31.42 -9.34 0.77
N ILE A 293 -31.76 -10.42 1.48
CA ILE A 293 -33.08 -10.58 2.13
C ILE A 293 -33.29 -9.56 3.25
N ALA A 294 -32.27 -9.29 4.07
CA ALA A 294 -32.37 -8.32 5.16
C ALA A 294 -32.64 -6.90 4.64
N ILE A 295 -31.94 -6.49 3.57
CA ILE A 295 -32.18 -5.20 2.90
C ILE A 295 -33.61 -5.15 2.32
N PHE A 296 -34.06 -6.24 1.70
CA PHE A 296 -35.40 -6.31 1.12
C PHE A 296 -36.51 -6.22 2.17
N LEU A 297 -36.33 -6.83 3.35
CA LEU A 297 -37.28 -6.75 4.47
C LEU A 297 -37.34 -5.34 5.07
N VAL A 298 -36.21 -4.65 5.23
CA VAL A 298 -36.19 -3.26 5.74
C VAL A 298 -36.86 -2.30 4.75
N MET A 299 -36.62 -2.48 3.45
CA MET A 299 -37.33 -1.76 2.39
C MET A 299 -38.84 -2.02 2.44
N LEU A 300 -39.24 -3.29 2.59
CA LEU A 300 -40.65 -3.70 2.65
C LEU A 300 -41.36 -3.09 3.87
N ILE A 301 -40.73 -3.14 5.05
CA ILE A 301 -41.28 -2.56 6.28
C ILE A 301 -41.43 -1.03 6.12
N SER A 302 -40.42 -0.36 5.56
CA SER A 302 -40.50 1.09 5.28
C SER A 302 -41.64 1.43 4.32
N LEU A 303 -41.86 0.60 3.29
CA LEU A 303 -42.94 0.78 2.33
C LEU A 303 -44.32 0.56 2.96
N ILE A 304 -44.44 -0.44 3.85
CA ILE A 304 -45.66 -0.71 4.62
C ILE A 304 -45.97 0.47 5.54
N VAL A 305 -44.97 1.02 6.25
CA VAL A 305 -45.14 2.19 7.12
C VAL A 305 -45.60 3.41 6.30
N LEU A 306 -44.99 3.67 5.14
CA LEU A 306 -45.41 4.74 4.24
C LEU A 306 -46.84 4.54 3.72
N PHE A 307 -47.22 3.31 3.40
CA PHE A 307 -48.56 2.98 2.95
C PHE A 307 -49.61 3.28 4.03
N PHE A 308 -49.37 2.84 5.27
CA PHE A 308 -50.26 3.13 6.40
C PHE A 308 -50.30 4.63 6.73
N TYR A 309 -49.17 5.33 6.67
CA TYR A 309 -49.11 6.78 6.88
C TYR A 309 -49.88 7.57 5.81
N SER A 310 -49.86 7.12 4.54
CA SER A 310 -50.63 7.76 3.47
C SER A 310 -52.15 7.63 3.64
N LYS A 311 -52.60 6.52 4.24
CA LYS A 311 -54.01 6.20 4.40
C LYS A 311 -54.66 7.01 5.53
N THR A 312 -53.92 7.34 6.58
CA THR A 312 -54.42 8.13 7.72
C THR A 312 -54.56 9.62 7.41
N LYS A 313 -53.82 10.15 6.43
CA LYS A 313 -53.90 11.58 6.03
C LYS A 313 -55.10 11.93 5.13
N LYS A 314 -55.83 10.93 4.62
CA LYS A 314 -57.02 11.10 3.74
C LYS A 314 -58.37 11.02 4.49
N ARG A 315 -58.37 11.05 5.82
CA ARG A 315 -59.56 11.23 6.66
C ARG A 315 -59.42 12.50 7.48
#